data_AF-A0A4Y7WKS0-F1
#
_entry.id   AF-A0A4Y7WKS0-F1
#
_cell.length_a   1.000
_cell.length_b   1.000
_cell.length_c   1.000
_cell.angle_alpha   90.00
_cell.angle_beta   90.00
_cell.angle_gamma   90.00
#
_symmetry.space_group_name_H-M   'P 1'
#
loop_
_entity.id
_entity.type
_entity.pdbx_description
1 polymer ?
#
loop_
_entity_poly.entity_id
_entity_poly.type
_entity_poly.pdbx_seq_one_letter_code
_entity_poly.pdbx_strand_id
1 'polypeptide(L)'
;MLAQYKTLDERFKLLGFTVGIGSQVYVMDLSKRSMLVVEGVRKTGYSTYRYTFYKMTCLPGGGQRRLKVYEKDVSAKKVLRRVASFLAYIEQDQGGSKDG
;
A
#
# COMPACT_ATOMS: atom_id res chain seq x y z
N MET A 1 -10.97 29.56 3.62
CA MET A 1 -10.23 28.46 4.27
C MET A 1 -9.85 27.47 3.17
N LEU A 2 -8.61 27.52 2.66
CA LEU A 2 -8.20 26.64 1.56
C LEU A 2 -8.04 25.22 2.12
N ALA A 3 -8.88 24.28 1.67
CA ALA A 3 -8.66 22.87 1.93
C ALA A 3 -7.30 22.49 1.33
N GLN A 4 -6.28 22.30 2.16
CA GLN A 4 -4.95 21.88 1.70
C GLN A 4 -5.12 20.54 0.97
N TYR A 5 -4.82 20.54 -0.34
CA TYR A 5 -4.79 19.32 -1.13
C TYR A 5 -3.62 18.46 -0.65
N LYS A 6 -3.92 17.41 0.11
CA LYS A 6 -2.90 16.46 0.53
C LYS A 6 -2.31 15.73 -0.66
N THR A 7 -0.98 15.74 -0.77
CA THR A 7 -0.24 15.01 -1.80
C THR A 7 -0.45 13.50 -1.66
N LEU A 8 -0.08 12.71 -2.68
CA LEU A 8 -0.16 11.25 -2.59
C LEU A 8 0.72 10.71 -1.46
N ASP A 9 1.91 11.29 -1.30
CA ASP A 9 2.87 10.94 -0.25
C ASP A 9 2.29 11.21 1.15
N GLU A 10 1.68 12.38 1.37
CA GLU A 10 1.01 12.70 2.65
C GLU A 10 -0.17 11.77 2.93
N ARG A 11 -0.93 11.40 1.89
CA ARG A 11 -2.05 10.47 2.04
C ARG A 11 -1.57 9.08 2.45
N PHE A 12 -0.49 8.58 1.87
CA PHE A 12 0.10 7.30 2.27
C PHE A 12 0.73 7.35 3.67
N LYS A 13 1.40 8.46 4.04
CA LYS A 13 1.90 8.67 5.41
C LYS A 13 0.77 8.60 6.44
N LEU A 14 -0.37 9.21 6.16
CA LEU A 14 -1.55 9.17 7.05
C LEU A 14 -2.16 7.76 7.18
N LEU A 15 -1.91 6.88 6.20
CA LEU A 15 -2.32 5.48 6.23
C LEU A 15 -1.24 4.56 6.86
N GLY A 16 -0.19 5.13 7.47
CA GLY A 16 0.87 4.38 8.13
C GLY A 16 2.01 3.92 7.22
N PHE A 17 2.03 4.31 5.95
CA PHE A 17 3.11 3.95 5.03
C PHE A 17 4.32 4.87 5.19
N THR A 18 5.50 4.26 5.16
CA THR A 18 6.76 4.97 4.93
C THR A 18 6.90 5.27 3.44
N VAL A 19 7.33 6.48 3.10
CA VAL A 19 7.63 6.88 1.72
C VAL A 19 9.11 6.59 1.48
N GLY A 20 9.41 5.58 0.67
CA GLY A 20 10.78 5.23 0.28
C GLY A 20 11.30 6.16 -0.82
N ILE A 21 10.54 6.25 -1.92
CA ILE A 21 10.81 7.17 -3.03
C ILE A 21 9.51 7.91 -3.33
N GLY A 22 9.54 9.25 -3.28
CA GLY A 22 8.35 10.08 -3.48
C GLY A 22 7.60 9.72 -4.76
N SER A 23 6.27 9.62 -4.66
CA SER A 23 5.37 9.18 -5.75
C SER A 23 5.58 7.76 -6.30
N GLN A 24 6.56 6.99 -5.81
CA GLN A 24 7.01 5.74 -6.43
C GLN A 24 6.98 4.55 -5.50
N VAL A 25 7.42 4.66 -4.26
CA VAL A 25 7.53 3.49 -3.37
C VAL A 25 6.99 3.85 -2.00
N TYR A 26 5.95 3.12 -1.59
CA TYR A 26 5.35 3.20 -0.27
C TYR A 26 5.36 1.82 0.38
N VAL A 27 5.84 1.72 1.61
CA VAL A 27 5.94 0.46 2.35
C VAL A 27 5.32 0.59 3.72
N MET A 28 4.51 -0.39 4.14
CA MET A 28 4.01 -0.50 5.50
C MET A 28 4.21 -1.93 6.00
N ASP A 29 4.90 -2.08 7.12
CA ASP A 29 5.07 -3.39 7.75
C ASP A 29 3.75 -3.87 8.37
N LEU A 30 3.38 -5.13 8.10
CA LEU A 30 2.28 -5.81 8.78
C LEU A 30 2.77 -6.72 9.89
N SER A 31 3.98 -7.27 9.73
CA SER A 31 4.64 -8.12 10.73
C SER A 31 6.14 -8.22 10.41
N LYS A 32 6.91 -8.91 11.26
CA LYS A 32 8.35 -9.18 11.04
C LYS A 32 8.69 -9.82 9.69
N ARG A 33 7.71 -10.39 8.99
CA ARG A 33 7.91 -11.14 7.72
C ARG A 33 6.99 -10.70 6.61
N SER A 34 6.11 -9.74 6.82
CA SER A 34 5.22 -9.30 5.74
C SER A 34 4.97 -7.81 5.77
N MET A 35 4.87 -7.25 4.57
CA MET A 35 4.66 -5.82 4.35
C MET A 35 3.68 -5.62 3.21
N LEU A 36 2.97 -4.50 3.26
CA LEU A 36 2.25 -3.94 2.14
C LEU A 36 3.18 -3.03 1.36
N VAL A 37 3.15 -3.16 0.04
CA VAL A 37 3.93 -2.32 -0.87
C VAL A 37 3.01 -1.74 -1.93
N VAL A 38 3.17 -0.44 -2.17
CA VAL A 38 2.60 0.25 -3.32
C VAL A 38 3.75 0.81 -4.15
N GLU A 39 3.85 0.33 -5.39
CA GLU A 39 4.87 0.76 -6.34
C GLU A 39 4.24 1.51 -7.51
N GLY A 40 4.73 2.71 -7.78
CA GLY A 40 4.37 3.56 -8.89
C GLY A 40 5.43 3.49 -10.00
N VAL A 41 4.99 3.24 -11.23
CA VAL A 41 5.85 3.20 -12.41
C VAL A 41 5.30 4.14 -13.49
N ARG A 42 6.19 4.87 -14.18
CA ARG A 42 5.82 5.58 -15.42
C ARG A 42 5.64 4.56 -16.53
N LYS A 43 4.46 4.53 -17.14
CA LYS A 43 4.15 3.61 -18.23
C LYS A 43 3.80 4.39 -19.49
N THR A 44 4.42 4.03 -20.61
CA THR A 44 4.13 4.62 -21.93
C THR A 44 2.64 4.58 -22.22
N GLY A 45 2.08 5.68 -22.72
CA GLY A 45 0.65 5.84 -22.97
C GLY A 45 -0.16 6.38 -21.79
N TYR A 46 0.47 6.61 -20.62
CA TYR A 46 -0.19 7.27 -19.49
C TYR A 46 0.49 8.60 -19.14
N SER A 47 -0.33 9.62 -18.90
CA SER A 47 0.13 10.94 -18.44
C SER A 47 0.55 10.98 -16.97
N THR A 48 0.29 9.91 -16.21
CA THR A 48 0.55 9.80 -14.78
C THR A 48 1.13 8.43 -14.42
N TYR A 49 1.74 8.34 -13.24
CA TYR A 49 2.20 7.06 -12.69
C TYR A 49 1.06 6.05 -12.57
N ARG A 50 1.41 4.79 -12.77
CA ARG A 50 0.55 3.65 -12.58
C ARG A 50 1.04 2.85 -11.40
N TYR A 51 0.11 2.46 -10.54
CA TYR A 51 0.42 1.90 -9.25
C TYR A 51 0.01 0.43 -9.18
N THR A 52 0.84 -0.37 -8.53
CA THR A 52 0.56 -1.76 -8.17
C THR A 52 0.59 -1.86 -6.65
N PHE A 53 -0.44 -2.48 -6.07
CA PHE A 53 -0.54 -2.70 -4.64
C PHE A 53 -0.51 -4.20 -4.35
N TYR A 54 0.41 -4.63 -3.50
CA TYR A 54 0.60 -6.03 -3.16
C TYR A 54 1.07 -6.21 -1.72
N LYS A 55 0.85 -7.41 -1.19
CA LYS A 55 1.50 -7.90 0.03
C LYS A 55 2.71 -8.72 -0.36
N MET A 56 3.84 -8.43 0.26
CA MET A 56 5.05 -9.25 0.19
C MET A 56 5.22 -10.00 1.50
N THR A 57 5.46 -11.31 1.42
CA THR A 57 5.82 -12.15 2.56
C THR A 57 7.20 -12.76 2.33
N CYS A 58 8.13 -12.49 3.24
CA CYS A 58 9.45 -13.11 3.27
C CYS A 58 9.34 -14.50 3.91
N LEU A 59 9.71 -15.54 3.16
CA LEU A 59 9.72 -16.91 3.67
C LEU A 59 10.99 -17.17 4.52
N PRO A 60 10.91 -18.04 5.54
CA PRO A 60 12.10 -18.52 6.23
C PRO A 60 13.10 -19.11 5.22
N GLY A 61 14.40 -18.83 5.39
CA GLY A 61 15.46 -19.29 4.48
C GLY A 61 15.98 -18.23 3.51
N GLY A 62 15.57 -16.96 3.65
CA GLY A 62 16.27 -15.79 3.10
C GLY A 62 16.07 -15.49 1.61
N GLY A 63 15.74 -16.48 0.78
CA GLY A 63 15.67 -16.30 -0.68
C GLY A 63 14.26 -16.03 -1.24
N GLN A 64 13.24 -16.71 -0.71
CA GLN A 64 11.95 -16.77 -1.40
C GLN A 64 10.95 -15.74 -0.86
N ARG A 65 10.37 -14.97 -1.77
CA ARG A 65 9.33 -13.97 -1.48
C ARG A 65 8.03 -14.43 -2.13
N ARG A 66 6.95 -14.45 -1.35
CA ARG A 66 5.60 -14.66 -1.88
C ARG A 66 4.91 -13.31 -2.06
N LEU A 67 4.44 -13.03 -3.27
CA LEU A 67 3.69 -11.82 -3.57
C LEU A 67 2.20 -12.15 -3.74
N LYS A 68 1.33 -11.36 -3.10
CA LYS A 68 -0.11 -11.36 -3.37
C LYS A 68 -0.48 -9.98 -3.91
N VAL A 69 -0.75 -9.90 -5.20
CA VAL A 69 -1.14 -8.65 -5.89
C VAL A 69 -2.63 -8.40 -5.68
N TYR A 70 -2.98 -7.21 -5.19
CA TYR A 70 -4.37 -6.80 -4.95
C TYR A 70 -4.88 -5.88 -6.05
N GLU A 71 -4.03 -5.02 -6.59
CA GLU A 71 -4.29 -4.18 -7.76
C GLU A 71 -3.01 -4.09 -8.59
N LYS A 72 -3.16 -4.03 -9.91
CA LYS A 72 -2.04 -3.91 -10.85
C LYS A 72 -2.33 -2.82 -11.85
N ASP A 73 -1.35 -1.95 -12.06
CA ASP A 73 -1.40 -0.92 -13.10
C ASP A 73 -2.68 -0.07 -13.02
N VAL A 74 -2.93 0.56 -11.87
CA VAL A 74 -4.09 1.42 -11.62
C VAL A 74 -3.71 2.86 -11.34
N SER A 75 -4.67 3.79 -11.43
CA SER A 75 -4.42 5.19 -11.10
C SER A 75 -4.18 5.40 -9.60
N ALA A 76 -3.51 6.50 -9.25
CA ALA A 76 -3.29 6.92 -7.86
C ALA A 76 -4.59 6.94 -7.03
N LYS A 77 -5.68 7.46 -7.60
CA LYS A 77 -6.99 7.49 -6.93
C LYS A 77 -7.52 6.09 -6.62
N LYS A 78 -7.39 5.15 -7.57
CA LYS A 78 -7.89 3.78 -7.41
C LYS A 78 -7.05 3.01 -6.40
N VAL A 79 -5.72 3.08 -6.47
CA VAL A 79 -4.86 2.38 -5.52
C VAL A 79 -5.05 2.90 -4.10
N LEU A 80 -5.15 4.22 -3.92
CA LEU A 80 -5.34 4.81 -2.59
C LEU A 80 -6.66 4.35 -1.95
N ARG A 81 -7.74 4.34 -2.73
CA ARG A 81 -9.03 3.81 -2.26
C ARG A 81 -8.91 2.33 -1.89
N ARG A 82 -8.24 1.51 -2.71
CA ARG A 82 -8.07 0.09 -2.42
C ARG A 82 -7.28 -0.14 -1.14
N VAL A 83 -6.19 0.60 -0.94
CA VAL A 83 -5.37 0.51 0.27
C VAL A 83 -6.20 0.89 1.50
N ALA A 84 -6.91 2.02 1.46
CA ALA A 84 -7.77 2.43 2.58
C ALA A 84 -8.83 1.36 2.91
N SER A 85 -9.50 0.79 1.90
CA SER A 85 -10.46 -0.30 2.11
C SER A 85 -9.80 -1.57 2.67
N PHE A 86 -8.58 -1.89 2.23
CA PHE A 86 -7.84 -3.05 2.74
C PHE A 86 -7.47 -2.86 4.22
N LEU A 87 -7.01 -1.67 4.60
CA LEU A 87 -6.67 -1.34 5.98
C LEU A 87 -7.90 -1.42 6.89
N ALA A 88 -9.01 -0.83 6.47
CA ALA A 88 -10.27 -0.93 7.22
C ALA A 88 -10.72 -2.38 7.43
N TYR A 89 -10.54 -3.25 6.42
CA TYR A 89 -10.86 -4.67 6.53
C TYR A 89 -9.97 -5.39 7.56
N ILE A 90 -8.65 -5.17 7.54
CA ILE A 90 -7.75 -5.84 8.49
C ILE A 90 -7.89 -5.31 9.92
N GLU A 91 -8.27 -4.04 10.11
CA GLU A 91 -8.55 -3.48 11.44
C GLU A 91 -9.79 -4.15 12.06
N GLN A 92 -10.84 -4.38 11.25
CA GLN A 92 -12.04 -5.09 11.71
C GLN A 92 -11.75 -6.55 12.05
N ASP A 93 -10.95 -7.23 11.23
CA ASP A 93 -10.59 -8.65 11.41
C ASP A 93 -9.70 -8.87 12.65
N GLN A 94 -8.83 -7.91 12.99
CA GLN A 94 -7.99 -7.96 14.19
C GLN A 94 -8.70 -7.47 15.46
N GLY A 95 -9.84 -6.79 15.34
CA GLY A 95 -10.67 -6.33 16.46
C GLY A 95 -11.66 -7.37 17.01
N GLY A 96 -11.85 -8.50 16.32
CA GLY A 96 -12.83 -9.54 16.68
C GLY A 96 -12.35 -10.63 17.66
N SER A 97 -11.15 -10.49 18.25
CA SER A 97 -10.57 -11.49 19.16
C SER A 97 -10.31 -10.92 20.56
N LYS A 98 -11.29 -10.18 21.09
CA LYS A 98 -11.37 -9.83 22.52
C LYS A 98 -12.78 -10.15 22.98
N ASP A 99 -13.04 -11.43 23.21
CA ASP A 99 -14.00 -11.98 24.17
C ASP A 99 -13.87 -13.51 24.10
N GLY A 100 -13.25 -14.08 25.14
CA GLY A 100 -12.98 -15.51 25.31
C GLY A 100 -12.28 -15.74 26.64
#